data_AF-A0A7S2DHF6-F1
#
_entry.id   AF-A0A7S2DHF6-F1
#
_cell.length_a   1.000
_cell.length_b   1.000
_cell.length_c   1.000
_cell.angle_alpha   90.00
_cell.angle_beta   90.00
_cell.angle_gamma   90.00
#
_symmetry.space_group_name_H-M   'P 1'
#
loop_
_entity.id
_entity.type
_entity.pdbx_description
1 polymer ?
#
loop_
_entity_poly.entity_id
_entity_poly.type
_entity_poly.pdbx_seq_one_letter_code
_entity_poly.pdbx_strand_id
1 'polypeptide(L)'
;NHRVRASAPAPARTSAPSSAMPAGLDSLVRNIGIISRNNSVLASMLSHLTSGEEPTEPRDLRVLLQDTGHIARETGELLLSLQHNAGREDAPERQRSMLVKLNKDFQFVLRRFQQLAEQSAQHARLGD
;
A
#
# COMPACT_ATOMS: atom_id res chain seq x y z
N ASN A 1 59.39 32.68 5.87
CA ASN A 1 59.30 31.23 5.58
C ASN A 1 58.43 30.53 6.62
N HIS A 2 57.12 30.56 6.43
CA HIS A 2 56.15 29.80 7.23
C HIS A 2 56.00 28.40 6.63
N ARG A 3 56.21 27.38 7.45
CA ARG A 3 55.96 25.97 7.15
C ARG A 3 54.68 25.59 7.88
N VAL A 4 53.61 25.28 7.14
CA VAL A 4 52.41 24.66 7.70
C VAL A 4 52.13 23.40 6.90
N ARG A 5 52.18 22.27 7.61
CA ARG A 5 51.85 20.94 7.15
C ARG A 5 50.45 20.65 7.69
N ALA A 6 49.47 20.38 6.83
CA ALA A 6 48.19 19.79 7.20
C ALA A 6 47.60 19.15 5.94
N SER A 7 47.73 17.83 5.81
CA SER A 7 46.62 16.88 6.03
C SER A 7 45.57 16.96 4.91
N ALA A 8 45.83 16.24 3.82
CA ALA A 8 44.80 15.91 2.85
C ALA A 8 44.01 14.69 3.37
N PRO A 9 42.69 14.78 3.58
CA PRO A 9 41.88 13.60 3.81
C PRO A 9 41.43 13.01 2.46
N ALA A 10 41.76 11.75 2.23
CA ALA A 10 40.88 10.81 1.52
C ALA A 10 40.31 9.88 2.62
N PRO A 11 39.05 9.39 2.56
CA PRO A 11 38.50 8.71 1.39
C PRO A 11 36.96 8.81 1.19
N ALA A 12 36.49 8.11 0.15
CA ALA A 12 35.14 7.56 -0.01
C ALA A 12 33.95 8.53 -0.06
N ARG A 13 33.60 8.98 -1.28
CA ARG A 13 32.17 9.12 -1.61
C ARG A 13 31.68 7.76 -2.06
N THR A 14 31.25 6.98 -1.09
CA THR A 14 30.46 5.77 -1.26
C THR A 14 29.23 6.15 -2.07
N SER A 15 29.25 5.90 -3.38
CA SER A 15 28.06 5.91 -4.22
C SER A 15 27.21 4.70 -3.85
N ALA A 16 26.46 4.80 -2.76
CA ALA A 16 25.35 3.91 -2.48
C ALA A 16 24.13 4.77 -2.17
N PRO A 17 23.13 4.72 -3.05
CA PRO A 17 21.87 4.16 -2.57
C PRO A 17 21.28 3.19 -3.61
N SER A 18 21.95 2.07 -3.89
CA SER A 18 21.35 0.99 -4.70
C SER A 18 20.70 -0.08 -3.81
N SER A 19 19.96 0.35 -2.78
CA SER A 19 19.22 -0.56 -1.86
C SER A 19 17.83 -0.06 -1.48
N ALA A 20 17.26 0.91 -2.22
CA ALA A 20 15.90 1.39 -1.96
C ALA A 20 14.80 0.47 -2.52
N MET A 21 15.13 -0.44 -3.45
CA MET A 21 14.15 -1.31 -4.13
C MET A 21 13.52 -2.43 -3.29
N PRO A 22 14.22 -3.16 -2.40
CA PRO A 22 13.58 -4.22 -1.60
C PRO A 22 12.50 -3.65 -0.66
N ALA A 23 12.78 -2.52 0.00
CA ALA A 23 11.85 -1.88 0.93
C ALA A 23 10.51 -1.49 0.27
N GLY A 24 10.52 -1.11 -1.01
CA GLY A 24 9.29 -0.79 -1.75
C GLY A 24 8.41 -2.01 -2.01
N LEU A 25 9.00 -3.15 -2.37
CA LEU A 25 8.27 -4.41 -2.57
C LEU A 25 7.69 -4.94 -1.25
N ASP A 26 8.47 -4.90 -0.17
CA ASP A 26 8.00 -5.30 1.16
C ASP A 26 6.83 -4.45 1.64
N SER A 27 6.89 -3.14 1.37
CA SER A 27 5.81 -2.21 1.70
C SER A 27 4.54 -2.50 0.88
N LEU A 28 4.66 -2.82 -0.41
CA LEU A 28 3.52 -3.25 -1.23
C LEU A 28 2.87 -4.52 -0.67
N VAL A 29 3.65 -5.56 -0.39
CA VAL A 29 3.16 -6.83 0.15
C VAL A 29 2.42 -6.59 1.48
N ARG A 30 3.01 -5.80 2.37
CA ARG A 30 2.40 -5.44 3.66
C ARG A 30 1.07 -4.72 3.46
N ASN A 31 1.03 -3.68 2.62
CA ASN A 31 -0.17 -2.89 2.42
C ASN A 31 -1.29 -3.70 1.77
N ILE A 32 -1.00 -4.51 0.75
CA ILE A 32 -1.97 -5.43 0.14
C ILE A 32 -2.54 -6.38 1.20
N GLY A 33 -1.69 -6.91 2.08
CA GLY A 33 -2.13 -7.75 3.20
C GLY A 33 -3.02 -7.01 4.21
N ILE A 34 -2.74 -5.74 4.51
CA ILE A 34 -3.59 -4.91 5.38
C ILE A 34 -4.95 -4.68 4.72
N ILE A 35 -4.99 -4.25 3.46
CA ILE A 35 -6.23 -4.02 2.71
C ILE A 35 -7.05 -5.31 2.66
N SER A 36 -6.42 -6.46 2.42
CA SER A 36 -7.12 -7.75 2.41
C SER A 36 -7.77 -8.08 3.75
N ARG A 37 -7.07 -7.85 4.87
CA ARG A 37 -7.65 -8.08 6.21
C ARG A 37 -8.78 -7.09 6.50
N ASN A 38 -8.59 -5.82 6.16
CA ASN A 38 -9.61 -4.81 6.34
C ASN A 38 -10.87 -5.14 5.53
N ASN A 39 -10.73 -5.67 4.31
CA ASN A 39 -11.87 -6.15 3.51
C ASN A 39 -12.66 -7.26 4.22
N SER A 40 -11.99 -8.20 4.89
CA SER A 40 -12.67 -9.23 5.68
C SER A 40 -13.44 -8.62 6.86
N VAL A 41 -12.84 -7.66 7.56
CA VAL A 41 -13.49 -6.96 8.69
C VAL A 41 -14.68 -6.14 8.19
N LEU A 42 -14.51 -5.34 7.13
CA LEU A 42 -15.58 -4.57 6.49
C LEU A 42 -16.75 -5.46 6.06
N ALA A 43 -16.47 -6.61 5.46
CA ALA A 43 -17.50 -7.57 5.08
C ALA A 43 -18.28 -8.11 6.29
N SER A 44 -17.59 -8.42 7.39
CA SER A 44 -18.22 -8.86 8.63
C SER A 44 -19.10 -7.77 9.24
N MET A 45 -18.56 -6.55 9.35
CA MET A 45 -19.27 -5.38 9.88
C MET A 45 -20.54 -5.08 9.08
N LEU A 46 -20.46 -5.12 7.74
CA LEU A 46 -21.62 -4.96 6.86
C LEU A 46 -22.64 -6.08 7.02
N SER A 47 -22.20 -7.34 7.15
CA SER A 47 -23.10 -8.46 7.40
C SER A 47 -23.85 -8.29 8.71
N HIS A 48 -23.18 -7.88 9.79
CA HIS A 48 -23.81 -7.66 11.09
C HIS A 48 -24.83 -6.51 11.03
N LEU A 49 -24.52 -5.44 10.29
CA LEU A 49 -25.48 -4.34 10.05
C LEU A 49 -26.73 -4.81 9.31
N THR A 50 -26.57 -5.68 8.30
CA THR A 50 -27.71 -6.21 7.55
C THR A 50 -28.54 -7.24 8.32
N SER A 51 -27.90 -8.05 9.17
CA SER A 51 -28.57 -9.09 9.95
C SER A 51 -29.17 -8.58 11.27
N GLY A 52 -28.70 -7.43 11.77
CA GLY A 52 -29.11 -6.88 13.08
C GLY A 52 -28.58 -7.68 14.29
N GLU A 53 -27.60 -8.55 14.09
CA GLU A 53 -27.12 -9.50 15.11
C GLU A 53 -26.11 -8.88 16.10
N GLU A 54 -25.39 -7.82 15.71
CA GLU A 54 -24.43 -7.13 16.58
C GLU A 54 -24.51 -5.60 16.38
N PRO A 55 -24.29 -4.80 17.43
CA PRO A 55 -24.15 -3.36 17.30
C PRO A 55 -22.80 -3.03 16.66
N THR A 56 -22.72 -3.09 15.33
CA THR A 56 -21.63 -2.44 14.59
C THR A 56 -21.87 -0.94 14.65
N GLU A 57 -20.99 -0.18 15.32
CA GLU A 57 -21.11 1.27 15.28
C GLU A 57 -20.88 1.78 13.85
N PRO A 58 -21.79 2.58 13.27
CA PRO A 58 -21.63 3.13 11.93
C PRO A 58 -20.44 4.08 11.82
N ARG A 59 -19.87 4.51 12.96
CA ARG A 59 -18.64 5.29 13.03
C ARG A 59 -17.42 4.41 12.73
N ASP A 60 -17.32 3.23 13.34
CA ASP A 60 -16.19 2.32 13.16
C ASP A 60 -16.09 1.84 11.71
N LEU A 61 -17.23 1.53 11.09
CA LEU A 61 -17.28 1.18 9.67
C LEU A 61 -16.73 2.33 8.79
N ARG A 62 -17.13 3.58 9.10
CA ARG A 62 -16.67 4.77 8.36
C ARG A 62 -15.18 5.00 8.51
N VAL A 63 -14.64 4.88 9.72
CA VAL A 63 -13.20 5.01 9.99
C VAL A 63 -12.42 3.95 9.21
N LEU A 64 -12.85 2.69 9.28
CA LEU A 64 -12.16 1.60 8.59
C LEU A 64 -12.21 1.76 7.06
N LEU A 65 -13.33 2.22 6.51
CA LEU A 65 -13.44 2.54 5.07
C LEU A 65 -12.47 3.66 4.67
N GLN A 66 -12.40 4.72 5.47
CA GLN A 66 -11.51 5.86 5.21
C GLN A 66 -10.03 5.44 5.28
N ASP A 67 -9.62 4.76 6.36
CA ASP A 67 -8.25 4.30 6.55
C ASP A 67 -7.82 3.33 5.45
N THR A 68 -8.69 2.38 5.10
CA THR A 68 -8.42 1.42 4.02
C THR A 68 -8.32 2.14 2.66
N GLY A 69 -9.14 3.16 2.43
CA GLY A 69 -9.06 4.00 1.24
C GLY A 69 -7.74 4.76 1.12
N HIS A 70 -7.24 5.31 2.23
CA HIS A 70 -5.94 5.98 2.28
C HIS A 70 -4.81 5.00 1.94
N ILE A 71 -4.77 3.83 2.59
CA ILE A 71 -3.74 2.80 2.34
C ILE A 71 -3.81 2.33 0.88
N ALA A 72 -5.02 2.10 0.34
CA ALA A 72 -5.19 1.68 -1.05
C ALA A 72 -4.64 2.71 -2.04
N ARG A 73 -4.86 3.99 -1.78
CA ARG A 73 -4.31 5.08 -2.60
C ARG A 73 -2.78 5.10 -2.55
N GLU A 74 -2.19 5.11 -1.36
CA GLU A 74 -0.73 5.11 -1.18
C GLU A 74 -0.07 3.89 -1.83
N THR A 75 -0.73 2.73 -1.74
CA THR A 75 -0.28 1.48 -2.37
C THR A 75 -0.29 1.58 -3.90
N GLY A 76 -1.31 2.22 -4.48
CA GLY A 76 -1.37 2.48 -5.92
C GLY A 76 -0.26 3.42 -6.40
N GLU A 77 -0.01 4.51 -5.67
CA GLU A 77 1.05 5.48 -5.97
C GLU A 77 2.45 4.82 -5.88
N LEU A 78 2.67 3.99 -4.85
CA LEU A 78 3.90 3.22 -4.69
C LEU A 78 4.09 2.21 -5.83
N LEU A 79 3.04 1.48 -6.21
CA LEU A 79 3.08 0.49 -7.27
C LEU A 79 3.44 1.14 -8.62
N LEU A 80 2.82 2.27 -8.95
CA LEU A 80 3.14 3.05 -10.15
C LEU A 80 4.60 3.51 -10.16
N SER A 81 5.08 4.02 -9.02
CA SER A 81 6.47 4.47 -8.87
C SER A 81 7.47 3.31 -9.09
N LEU A 82 7.18 2.14 -8.52
CA LEU A 82 8.03 0.95 -8.67
C LEU A 82 7.98 0.38 -10.09
N GLN A 83 6.82 0.38 -10.74
CA GLN A 83 6.68 -0.04 -12.15
C GLN A 83 7.43 0.89 -13.10
N HIS A 84 7.34 2.20 -12.89
CA HIS A 84 8.10 3.18 -13.67
C HIS A 84 9.62 2.93 -13.56
N ASN A 85 10.11 2.70 -12.34
CA ASN A 85 11.51 2.40 -12.11
C ASN A 85 11.91 1.03 -12.67
N ALA A 86 11.00 0.04 -12.66
CA ALA A 86 11.25 -1.30 -13.20
C ALA A 86 11.18 -1.35 -14.74
N GLY A 87 10.54 -0.37 -15.39
CA GLY A 87 10.51 -0.21 -16.84
C GLY A 87 11.83 0.30 -17.44
N ARG A 88 12.75 0.80 -16.60
CA ARG A 88 14.12 1.12 -17.03
C ARG A 88 14.89 -0.19 -17.28
N GLU A 89 15.69 -0.22 -18.35
CA GLU A 89 16.27 -1.44 -18.94
C GLU A 89 17.04 -2.33 -17.94
N ASP A 90 17.59 -1.76 -16.87
CA ASP A 90 18.39 -2.46 -15.84
C ASP A 90 17.62 -3.20 -14.73
N ALA A 91 16.28 -3.16 -14.69
CA ALA A 91 15.56 -3.81 -13.61
C ALA A 91 15.55 -5.35 -13.75
N PRO A 92 15.84 -6.10 -12.66
CA PRO A 92 15.90 -7.55 -12.72
C PRO A 92 14.54 -8.16 -13.11
N GLU A 93 14.54 -9.13 -14.03
CA GLU A 93 13.32 -9.76 -14.55
C GLU A 93 12.43 -10.34 -13.44
N ARG A 94 13.06 -10.92 -12.40
CA ARG A 94 12.37 -11.40 -11.20
C ARG A 94 11.56 -10.30 -10.51
N GLN A 95 12.12 -9.09 -10.41
CA GLN A 95 11.42 -7.94 -9.81
C GLN A 95 10.25 -7.49 -10.68
N ARG A 96 10.42 -7.44 -12.02
CA ARG A 96 9.32 -7.13 -12.95
C ARG A 96 8.18 -8.14 -12.79
N SER A 97 8.50 -9.44 -12.73
CA SER A 97 7.52 -10.50 -12.52
C SER A 97 6.79 -10.37 -11.16
N MET A 98 7.53 -10.07 -10.09
CA MET A 98 6.93 -9.81 -8.77
C MET A 98 5.99 -8.60 -8.79
N LEU A 99 6.36 -7.50 -9.43
CA LEU A 99 5.51 -6.31 -9.56
C LEU A 99 4.24 -6.59 -10.37
N VAL A 100 4.33 -7.41 -11.42
CA VAL A 100 3.14 -7.85 -12.18
C VAL A 100 2.21 -8.67 -11.28
N LYS A 101 2.75 -9.59 -10.47
CA LYS A 101 1.95 -10.38 -9.54
C LYS A 101 1.30 -9.50 -8.47
N LEU A 102 2.09 -8.64 -7.81
CA LEU A 102 1.58 -7.73 -6.77
C LEU A 102 0.55 -6.75 -7.32
N ASN A 103 0.69 -6.30 -8.57
CA ASN A 103 -0.35 -5.50 -9.22
C ASN A 103 -1.67 -6.28 -9.32
N LYS A 104 -1.62 -7.55 -9.78
CA LYS A 104 -2.83 -8.39 -9.84
C LYS A 104 -3.47 -8.59 -8.48
N ASP A 105 -2.66 -8.89 -7.46
CA ASP A 105 -3.12 -9.09 -6.09
C ASP A 105 -3.74 -7.80 -5.52
N PHE A 106 -3.08 -6.66 -5.75
CA PHE A 106 -3.60 -5.34 -5.39
C PHE A 106 -4.94 -5.03 -6.07
N GLN A 107 -5.04 -5.24 -7.38
CA GLN A 107 -6.29 -5.03 -8.13
C GLN A 107 -7.43 -5.92 -7.61
N PHE A 108 -7.12 -7.16 -7.21
CA PHE A 108 -8.11 -8.04 -6.62
C PHE A 108 -8.65 -7.49 -5.29
N VAL A 109 -7.76 -7.12 -4.36
CA VAL A 109 -8.19 -6.58 -3.06
C VAL A 109 -8.83 -5.19 -3.18
N LEU A 110 -8.38 -4.36 -4.13
CA LEU A 110 -8.96 -3.05 -4.40
C LEU A 110 -10.39 -3.17 -4.92
N ARG A 111 -10.65 -4.06 -5.88
CA ARG A 111 -12.02 -4.29 -6.36
C ARG A 111 -12.94 -4.77 -5.25
N ARG A 112 -12.45 -5.65 -4.37
CA ARG A 112 -13.24 -6.09 -3.22
C ARG A 112 -13.53 -4.94 -2.26
N PHE A 113 -12.55 -4.08 -1.98
CA PHE A 113 -12.74 -2.89 -1.16
C PHE A 113 -13.81 -1.96 -1.76
N GLN A 114 -13.74 -1.68 -3.06
CA GLN A 114 -14.71 -0.83 -3.77
C GLN A 114 -16.13 -1.37 -3.65
N GLN A 115 -16.33 -2.68 -3.86
CA GLN A 115 -17.64 -3.32 -3.69
C GLN A 115 -18.19 -3.15 -2.27
N LEU A 116 -17.35 -3.31 -1.24
CA LEU A 116 -17.76 -3.15 0.16
C LEU A 116 -18.10 -1.68 0.47
N ALA A 117 -17.34 -0.73 -0.06
CA ALA A 117 -17.63 0.69 0.08
C ALA A 117 -18.97 1.06 -0.59
N GLU A 118 -19.26 0.51 -1.76
CA GLU A 118 -20.54 0.69 -2.45
C GLU A 118 -21.71 0.09 -1.65
N GLN A 119 -21.55 -1.13 -1.13
CA GLN A 119 -22.56 -1.76 -0.27
C GLN A 119 -22.82 -0.95 0.99
N SER A 120 -21.76 -0.44 1.64
CA SER A 120 -21.89 0.45 2.79
C SER A 120 -22.67 1.72 2.44
N ALA A 121 -22.40 2.32 1.29
CA ALA A 121 -23.10 3.53 0.85
C ALA A 121 -24.59 3.26 0.54
N GLN A 122 -24.92 2.09 0.00
CA GLN A 122 -26.31 1.67 -0.22
C GLN A 122 -27.05 1.49 1.10
N HIS A 123 -26.44 0.82 2.08
CA HIS A 123 -27.03 0.64 3.41
C HIS A 123 -27.28 1.98 4.13
N ALA A 124 -26.32 2.91 4.03
CA ALA A 124 -26.46 4.25 4.61
C ALA A 124 -27.62 5.08 3.99
N ARG A 125 -28.04 4.77 2.76
CA ARG A 125 -29.16 5.44 2.08
C ARG A 125 -30.52 4.78 2.36
N LEU A 126 -30.54 3.51 2.75
CA LEU A 126 -31.76 2.76 3.05
C LEU A 126 -32.19 2.87 4.52
N GLY A 127 -31.29 3.32 5.40
CA GLY A 127 -31.52 3.51 6.83
C GLY A 127 -31.88 4.94 7.25
N ASP A 128 -32.15 5.83 6.29
CA ASP A 128 -32.73 7.18 6.50
C ASP A 128 -34.22 7.14 6.09
#